data_AF-A0A2U0DM84-F1
#
_entry.id   AF-A0A2U0DM84-F1
#
_cell.length_a   1.000
_cell.length_b   1.000
_cell.length_c   1.000
_cell.angle_alpha   90.00
_cell.angle_beta   90.00
_cell.angle_gamma   90.00
#
_symmetry.space_group_name_H-M   'P 1'
#
loop_
_entity.id
_entity.type
_entity.pdbx_description
1 polymer ?
#
loop_
_entity_poly.entity_id
_entity_poly.type
_entity_poly.pdbx_seq_one_letter_code
_entity_poly.pdbx_strand_id
1 'polypeptide(L)'
;MNELHKLIKQLDSLPNNTARKEFLNSIQSNPELSRHHLRRLACNILVQENFVDKYYRENFSETLEKLFSRTISIFQKIFKALRRN
;
A
#
# COMPACT_ATOMS: atom_id res chain seq x y z
N MET A 1 10.13 -16.96 26.29
CA MET A 1 9.87 -15.68 25.60
C MET A 1 10.03 -15.91 24.11
N ASN A 2 8.97 -15.73 23.33
CA ASN A 2 8.82 -16.21 21.96
C ASN A 2 9.84 -15.55 21.02
N GLU A 3 10.66 -16.32 20.29
CA GLU A 3 11.71 -15.79 19.37
C GLU A 3 11.14 -14.74 18.39
N LEU A 4 9.90 -14.94 17.94
CA LEU A 4 9.16 -13.97 17.13
C LEU A 4 9.05 -12.58 17.79
N HIS A 5 8.85 -12.51 19.10
CA HIS A 5 8.70 -11.25 19.83
C HIS A 5 10.01 -10.45 19.87
N LYS A 6 11.17 -11.14 19.92
CA LYS A 6 12.48 -10.48 19.85
C LYS A 6 12.71 -9.88 18.46
N LEU A 7 12.37 -10.63 17.41
CA LEU A 7 12.48 -10.17 16.03
C LEU A 7 11.58 -8.97 15.74
N ILE A 8 10.34 -8.99 16.25
CA ILE A 8 9.43 -7.84 16.12
C ILE A 8 10.03 -6.60 16.81
N LYS A 9 10.55 -6.73 18.03
CA LYS A 9 11.19 -5.61 18.75
C LYS A 9 12.40 -5.05 18.01
N GLN A 10 13.24 -5.93 17.44
CA GLN A 10 14.37 -5.50 16.61
C GLN A 10 13.89 -4.74 15.38
N LEU A 11 12.85 -5.24 14.72
CA LEU A 11 12.27 -4.65 13.52
C LEU A 11 11.64 -3.27 13.79
N ASP A 12 10.95 -3.12 14.92
CA ASP A 12 10.36 -1.84 15.34
C ASP A 12 11.43 -0.82 15.76
N SER A 13 12.58 -1.28 16.27
CA SER A 13 13.70 -0.40 16.65
C SER A 13 14.47 0.19 15.46
N LEU A 14 14.23 -0.30 14.24
CA LEU A 14 14.90 0.19 13.04
C LEU A 14 14.36 1.57 12.63
N PRO A 15 15.21 2.48 12.14
CA PRO A 15 14.85 3.89 11.95
C PRO A 15 13.93 4.14 10.76
N ASN A 16 13.95 3.29 9.73
CA ASN A 16 13.19 3.48 8.50
C ASN A 16 12.86 2.16 7.80
N ASN A 17 11.98 2.22 6.81
CA ASN A 17 11.47 1.04 6.10
C ASN A 17 12.55 0.34 5.25
N THR A 18 13.54 1.08 4.76
CA THR A 18 14.69 0.50 4.03
C THR A 18 15.48 -0.44 4.94
N ALA A 19 15.84 0.01 6.15
CA ALA A 19 16.55 -0.81 7.13
C ALA A 19 15.71 -2.03 7.57
N ARG A 20 14.40 -1.87 7.70
CA ARG A 20 13.46 -2.97 8.01
C ARG A 20 13.43 -4.03 6.91
N LYS A 21 13.48 -3.62 5.64
CA LYS A 21 13.52 -4.52 4.48
C LYS A 21 14.85 -5.26 4.37
N GLU A 22 15.96 -4.58 4.61
CA GLU A 22 17.29 -5.21 4.65
C GLU A 22 17.38 -6.24 5.78
N PHE A 23 16.84 -5.92 6.96
CA PHE A 23 16.75 -6.86 8.09
C PHE A 23 15.89 -8.09 7.76
N LEU A 24 14.74 -7.92 7.08
CA LEU A 24 13.95 -9.07 6.61
C LEU A 24 14.72 -9.97 5.66
N ASN A 25 15.42 -9.37 4.69
CA ASN A 25 16.17 -10.13 3.69
C ASN A 25 17.31 -10.93 4.34
N SER A 26 17.96 -10.38 5.37
CA SER A 26 19.04 -11.08 6.09
C SER A 26 18.54 -12.27 6.90
N ILE A 27 17.31 -12.23 7.41
CA ILE A 27 16.71 -13.35 8.16
C ILE A 27 15.95 -14.35 7.26
N GLN A 28 15.62 -13.98 6.03
CA GLN A 28 14.87 -14.82 5.09
C GLN A 28 15.65 -16.09 4.69
N SER A 29 16.98 -16.02 4.68
CA SER A 29 17.88 -17.14 4.38
C SER A 29 18.16 -18.03 5.59
N ASN A 30 17.69 -17.66 6.80
CA ASN A 30 17.96 -18.44 8.01
C ASN A 30 17.07 -19.70 8.06
N PRO A 31 17.63 -20.91 8.00
CA PRO A 31 16.87 -22.17 8.02
C PRO A 31 16.22 -22.46 9.38
N GLU A 32 16.69 -21.82 10.46
CA GLU A 32 16.15 -21.99 11.82
C GLU A 32 14.87 -21.19 12.04
N LEU A 33 14.55 -20.24 11.14
CA LEU A 33 13.33 -19.45 11.24
C LEU A 33 12.16 -20.13 10.54
N SER A 34 11.10 -20.37 11.32
CA SER A 34 9.84 -20.84 10.77
C SER A 34 9.33 -19.89 9.69
N ARG A 35 8.94 -20.43 8.54
CA ARG A 35 8.30 -19.69 7.44
C ARG A 35 7.10 -18.87 7.91
N HIS A 36 6.41 -19.32 8.96
CA HIS A 36 5.29 -18.61 9.56
C HIS A 36 5.73 -17.30 10.26
N HIS A 37 6.89 -17.29 10.92
CA HIS A 37 7.45 -16.08 11.54
C HIS A 37 7.87 -15.05 10.49
N LEU A 38 8.52 -15.50 9.40
CA LEU A 38 8.89 -14.62 8.28
C LEU A 38 7.66 -13.95 7.64
N ARG A 39 6.56 -14.70 7.44
CA ARG A 39 5.30 -14.15 6.92
C ARG A 39 4.74 -13.06 7.84
N ARG A 40 4.73 -13.27 9.16
CA ARG A 40 4.23 -12.27 10.12
C ARG A 40 5.08 -11.00 10.15
N LEU A 41 6.40 -11.14 10.07
CA LEU A 41 7.32 -9.98 10.03
C LEU A 41 7.15 -9.19 8.72
N ALA A 42 6.98 -9.88 7.59
CA ALA A 42 6.69 -9.23 6.30
C ALA A 42 5.36 -8.46 6.31
N CYS A 43 4.30 -9.02 6.90
CA CYS A 43 3.02 -8.33 7.05
C CYS A 43 3.14 -7.05 7.90
N ASN A 44 3.90 -7.09 9.01
CA ASN A 44 4.11 -5.90 9.84
C ASN A 44 4.81 -4.77 9.06
N ILE A 45 5.78 -5.11 8.20
CA ILE A 45 6.46 -4.12 7.36
C ILE A 45 5.54 -3.56 6.28
N LEU A 46 4.71 -4.37 5.63
CA LEU A 46 3.75 -3.88 4.64
C LEU A 46 2.70 -2.94 5.25
N VAL A 47 2.35 -3.14 6.52
CA VAL A 47 1.47 -2.22 7.26
C VAL A 47 2.18 -0.89 7.55
N GLN A 48 3.49 -0.90 7.85
CA GLN A 48 4.28 0.31 8.08
C GLN A 48 4.73 1.01 6.79
N GLU A 49 4.97 0.28 5.70
CA GLU A 49 5.16 0.82 4.35
C GLU A 49 3.80 1.15 3.75
N ASN A 50 3.04 2.12 4.28
CA ASN A 50 1.71 2.56 3.84
C ASN A 50 1.23 1.91 2.53
N PHE A 51 0.87 0.62 2.57
CA PHE A 51 0.70 -0.17 1.35
C PHE A 51 -0.52 0.35 0.59
N VAL A 52 -1.48 0.84 1.36
CA VAL A 52 -2.63 1.62 0.91
C VAL A 52 -2.19 2.91 0.20
N ASP A 53 -1.26 3.70 0.75
CA ASP A 53 -0.80 4.92 0.06
C ASP A 53 -0.01 4.61 -1.22
N LYS A 54 0.71 3.49 -1.28
CA LYS A 54 1.54 3.16 -2.42
C LYS A 54 0.77 2.51 -3.57
N TYR A 55 -0.26 1.72 -3.26
CA TYR A 55 -1.01 0.94 -4.26
C TYR A 55 -2.47 1.35 -4.44
N TYR A 56 -3.10 1.92 -3.42
CA TYR A 56 -4.51 2.32 -3.45
C TYR A 56 -4.73 3.83 -3.46
N ARG A 57 -3.67 4.63 -3.28
CA ARG A 57 -3.69 6.05 -3.62
C ARG A 57 -3.62 6.18 -5.13
N GLU A 58 -4.68 5.77 -5.83
CA GLU A 58 -5.05 6.56 -7.01
C GLU A 58 -5.14 8.00 -6.51
N ASN A 59 -4.40 8.91 -7.15
CA ASN A 59 -4.47 10.32 -6.79
C ASN A 59 -5.95 10.67 -6.72
N PHE A 60 -6.46 11.07 -5.56
CA PHE A 60 -7.85 11.51 -5.41
C PHE A 60 -8.21 12.53 -6.50
N SER A 61 -7.22 13.33 -6.92
CA SER A 61 -7.25 14.18 -8.10
C SER A 61 -7.57 13.46 -9.42
N GLU A 62 -6.92 12.34 -9.75
CA GLU A 62 -7.17 11.54 -10.95
C GLU A 62 -8.57 10.90 -10.94
N THR A 63 -9.01 10.40 -9.79
CA THR A 63 -10.37 9.85 -9.64
C THR A 63 -11.42 10.95 -9.79
N LEU A 64 -11.18 12.13 -9.21
CA LEU A 64 -12.03 13.31 -9.38
C LEU A 64 -12.05 13.79 -10.83
N GLU A 65 -10.92 13.87 -11.52
CA GLU A 65 -10.85 14.25 -12.94
C GLU A 65 -11.65 13.30 -13.83
N LYS A 66 -11.55 11.99 -13.59
CA LYS A 66 -12.36 10.98 -14.31
C LYS A 66 -13.87 11.17 -14.04
N LEU A 67 -14.26 11.50 -12.81
CA LEU A 67 -15.66 11.77 -12.47
C LEU A 67 -16.19 13.07 -13.11
N PHE A 68 -15.42 14.16 -13.05
CA PHE A 68 -15.80 15.43 -13.64
C PHE A 68 -15.88 15.36 -15.17
N SER A 69 -14.90 14.73 -15.83
CA SER A 69 -14.92 14.56 -17.28
C SER A 69 -16.13 13.77 -17.78
N ARG A 70 -16.51 12.71 -17.05
CA ARG A 70 -17.70 11.91 -17.37
C ARG A 70 -18.99 12.69 -17.18
N THR A 71 -19.08 13.45 -16.09
CA THR A 71 -20.23 14.32 -15.79
C THR A 71 -20.39 15.41 -16.86
N ILE A 72 -19.30 16.11 -17.22
CA ILE A 72 -19.30 17.14 -18.26
C ILE A 72 -19.75 16.58 -19.62
N SER A 73 -19.28 15.38 -19.99
CA SER A 73 -19.68 14.71 -21.24
C SER A 73 -21.19 14.42 -21.30
N ILE A 74 -21.79 14.00 -20.19
CA ILE A 74 -23.24 13.77 -20.10
C ILE A 74 -24.00 15.09 -20.28
N PHE A 75 -23.59 16.15 -19.57
CA PHE A 75 -24.23 17.46 -19.70
C PHE A 75 -24.08 18.03 -21.12
N GLN A 76 -22.91 17.91 -21.76
CA GLN A 76 -22.71 18.33 -23.15
C GLN A 76 -23.65 17.60 -24.12
N LYS A 77 -23.88 16.31 -23.92
CA LYS A 77 -24.85 15.54 -24.74
C LYS A 77 -26.28 16.03 -24.53
N ILE A 78 -26.67 16.29 -23.28
CA ILE A 78 -28.01 16.80 -22.94
C ILE A 78 -28.23 18.19 -23.55
N PHE A 79 -27.27 19.10 -23.40
CA PHE A 79 -27.35 20.43 -24.00
C PHE A 79 -27.39 20.39 -25.54
N LYS A 80 -26.62 19.50 -26.18
CA LYS A 80 -26.70 19.30 -27.64
C LYS A 80 -28.05 18.76 -28.09
N ALA A 81 -28.67 17.88 -27.30
CA ALA A 81 -30.01 17.35 -27.60
C ALA A 81 -31.08 18.45 -27.45
N LEU A 82 -31.00 19.26 -26.39
CA LEU A 82 -31.93 20.37 -26.14
C LEU A 82 -31.84 21.50 -27.18
N ARG A 83 -30.66 21.74 -27.78
CA ARG A 83 -30.47 22.78 -28.81
C ARG A 83 -30.90 22.35 -30.22
N ARG A 84 -31.15 21.05 -30.44
CA ARG A 84 -31.58 20.48 -31.73
C ARG A 84 -33.10 20.34 -31.85
N ASN A 85 -33.83 20.41 -30.74
CA ASN A 85 -35.27 20.67 -30.69
C ASN A 85 -35.51 22.19 -30.60
#